data_AF-A0AB38BLQ5-F1
#
_entry.id   AF-A0AB38BLQ5-F1
#
_cell.length_a   1.000
_cell.length_b   1.000
_cell.length_c   1.000
_cell.angle_alpha   90.00
_cell.angle_beta   90.00
_cell.angle_gamma   90.00
#
_symmetry.space_group_name_H-M   'P 1'
#
loop_
_entity.id
_entity.type
_entity.pdbx_description
1 polymer ?
#
loop_
_entity_poly.entity_id
_entity_poly.type
_entity_poly.pdbx_seq_one_letter_code
_entity_poly.pdbx_strand_id
1 'polypeptide(L)'
;KVAKSHLALGKEFQCRSYDAMVAHTTIVFTRYIMLALRTREAQDPRTIGQLFFLCCDELEDIRFAEAILLVLDCLKASLTEEPILSEEMVQSVLDRVFDNFPAFLKGAFHQPEKQFPSVLTA
;
A
#
# COMPACT_ATOMS: atom_id res chain seq x y z
N LYS A 1 24.57 28.48 -18.86
CA LYS A 1 26.06 28.41 -18.97
C LYS A 1 26.58 27.05 -18.48
N VAL A 2 26.11 26.56 -17.32
CA VAL A 2 26.51 25.27 -16.72
C VAL A 2 26.17 24.03 -17.56
N ALA A 3 24.98 23.95 -18.15
CA ALA A 3 24.59 22.76 -18.94
C ALA A 3 25.47 22.52 -20.19
N LYS A 4 25.87 23.58 -20.90
CA LYS A 4 26.73 23.47 -22.09
C LYS A 4 28.15 22.98 -21.76
N SER A 5 28.72 23.42 -20.64
CA SER A 5 30.02 22.94 -20.16
C SER A 5 29.91 21.55 -19.52
N HIS A 6 28.84 21.28 -18.79
CA HIS A 6 28.60 19.99 -18.13
C HIS A 6 28.42 18.84 -19.14
N LEU A 7 27.75 19.12 -20.25
CA LEU A 7 27.60 18.19 -21.37
C LEU A 7 28.73 18.31 -22.42
N ALA A 8 29.76 19.13 -22.16
CA ALA A 8 30.93 19.35 -23.02
C ALA A 8 30.64 19.73 -24.50
N LEU A 9 29.48 20.33 -24.76
CA LEU A 9 28.94 20.60 -26.10
C LEU A 9 29.75 21.58 -26.96
N GLY A 10 30.66 22.34 -26.36
CA GLY A 10 31.49 23.31 -27.09
C GLY A 10 32.71 22.71 -27.80
N LYS A 11 33.15 21.52 -27.40
CA LYS A 11 34.41 20.91 -27.89
C LYS A 11 34.22 19.58 -28.62
N GLU A 12 33.08 18.92 -28.46
CA GLU A 12 32.87 17.55 -28.96
C GLU A 12 32.48 17.48 -30.44
N PHE A 13 31.84 18.51 -31.02
CA PHE A 13 31.28 18.38 -32.37
C PHE A 13 31.18 19.72 -33.13
N GLN A 14 31.70 19.76 -34.35
CA GLN A 14 31.68 20.94 -35.24
C GLN A 14 31.42 20.55 -36.71
N CYS A 15 30.36 19.79 -36.97
CA CYS A 15 29.97 19.45 -38.35
C CYS A 15 29.14 20.56 -39.02
N ARG A 16 29.30 20.69 -40.34
CA ARG A 16 28.59 21.69 -41.18
C ARG A 16 27.43 21.10 -42.00
N SER A 17 27.27 19.78 -42.02
CA SER A 17 26.13 19.14 -42.68
C SER A 17 24.89 19.18 -41.77
N TYR A 18 23.72 19.37 -42.39
CA TYR A 18 22.46 19.47 -41.68
C TYR A 18 22.10 18.18 -40.94
N ASP A 19 22.24 17.02 -41.59
CA ASP A 19 21.96 15.71 -40.98
C ASP A 19 22.85 15.44 -39.77
N ALA A 20 24.12 15.83 -39.84
CA ALA A 20 25.05 15.71 -38.72
C ALA A 20 24.64 16.62 -37.54
N MET A 21 24.11 17.81 -37.82
CA MET A 21 23.60 18.73 -36.80
C MET A 21 22.33 18.19 -36.12
N VAL A 22 21.43 17.57 -36.88
CA VAL A 22 20.23 16.90 -36.36
C VAL A 22 20.60 15.71 -35.50
N ALA A 23 21.48 14.83 -35.99
CA ALA A 23 21.96 13.67 -35.24
C ALA A 23 22.64 14.08 -33.93
N HIS A 24 23.51 15.10 -33.98
CA HIS A 24 24.18 15.62 -32.79
C HIS A 24 23.19 16.19 -31.77
N THR A 25 22.24 17.00 -32.20
CA THR A 25 21.20 17.55 -31.32
C THR A 25 20.40 16.44 -30.63
N THR A 26 20.05 15.38 -31.35
CA THR A 26 19.37 14.20 -30.80
C THR A 26 20.22 13.50 -29.75
N ILE A 27 21.51 13.25 -30.01
CA ILE A 27 22.43 12.62 -29.05
C ILE A 27 22.56 13.47 -27.77
N VAL A 28 22.66 14.78 -27.92
CA VAL A 28 22.75 15.72 -26.79
C VAL A 28 21.49 15.68 -25.93
N PHE A 29 20.31 15.68 -26.55
CA PHE A 29 19.05 15.56 -25.82
C PHE A 29 18.92 14.21 -25.12
N THR A 30 19.29 13.11 -25.77
CA THR A 30 19.27 11.77 -25.15
C THR A 30 20.20 11.71 -23.93
N ARG A 31 21.42 12.24 -24.02
CA ARG A 31 22.36 12.32 -22.88
C ARG A 31 21.78 13.13 -21.73
N TYR A 32 21.17 14.27 -22.05
CA TYR A 32 20.54 15.12 -21.03
C TYR A 32 19.35 14.43 -20.37
N ILE A 33 18.48 13.77 -21.13
CA ILE A 33 17.33 13.00 -20.61
C ILE A 33 17.84 11.89 -19.69
N MET A 34 18.85 11.13 -20.10
CA MET A 34 19.44 10.07 -19.28
C MET A 34 19.98 10.62 -17.95
N LEU A 35 20.71 11.74 -17.99
CA LEU A 35 21.24 12.37 -16.78
C LEU A 35 20.12 12.89 -15.88
N ALA A 36 19.11 13.56 -16.44
CA ALA A 36 17.95 14.06 -15.71
C ALA A 36 17.15 12.93 -15.06
N LEU A 37 16.98 11.80 -15.74
CA LEU A 37 16.37 10.60 -15.17
C LEU A 37 17.16 10.06 -13.99
N ARG A 38 18.49 9.94 -14.11
CA ARG A 38 19.35 9.51 -12.99
C ARG A 38 19.30 10.47 -11.81
N THR A 39 19.30 11.78 -12.07
CA THR A 39 19.15 12.78 -11.01
C THR A 39 17.78 12.67 -10.33
N ARG A 40 16.71 12.45 -11.09
CA ARG A 40 15.37 12.21 -10.54
C ARG A 40 15.33 10.94 -9.69
N GLU A 41 15.86 9.82 -10.20
CA GLU A 41 15.94 8.55 -9.43
C GLU A 41 16.73 8.72 -8.12
N ALA A 42 17.81 9.51 -8.13
CA ALA A 42 18.65 9.71 -6.96
C ALA A 42 18.07 10.72 -5.93
N GLN A 43 17.28 11.69 -6.37
CA GLN A 43 16.79 12.79 -5.52
C GLN A 43 15.29 12.69 -5.18
N ASP A 44 14.50 11.96 -5.97
CA ASP A 44 13.06 11.89 -5.81
C ASP A 44 12.61 10.54 -5.22
N PRO A 45 12.41 10.45 -3.89
CA PRO A 45 11.84 9.26 -3.27
C PRO A 45 10.39 9.00 -3.69
N ARG A 46 9.68 9.95 -4.35
CA ARG A 46 8.31 9.73 -4.84
C ARG A 46 8.22 8.92 -6.13
N THR A 47 9.34 8.58 -6.78
CA THR A 47 9.30 7.62 -7.91
C THR A 47 8.85 6.21 -7.44
N ILE A 48 8.74 6.02 -6.12
CA ILE A 48 8.15 4.88 -5.41
C ILE A 48 6.61 5.00 -5.37
N GLY A 49 5.95 5.88 -6.13
CA GLY A 49 4.48 6.00 -6.10
C GLY A 49 3.74 4.66 -6.20
N GLN A 50 4.20 3.75 -7.07
CA GLN A 50 3.66 2.39 -7.15
C GLN A 50 3.91 1.57 -5.88
N LEU A 51 5.07 1.71 -5.27
CA LEU A 51 5.42 1.01 -4.04
C LEU A 51 4.76 1.65 -2.80
N PHE A 52 4.41 2.94 -2.84
CA PHE A 52 3.49 3.58 -1.89
C PHE A 52 2.09 2.96 -2.01
N PHE A 53 1.55 2.79 -3.23
CA PHE A 53 0.25 2.13 -3.41
C PHE A 53 0.29 0.67 -2.99
N LEU A 54 1.34 -0.08 -3.34
CA LEU A 54 1.52 -1.46 -2.86
C LEU A 54 1.63 -1.52 -1.33
N CYS A 55 2.33 -0.58 -0.70
CA CYS A 55 2.35 -0.49 0.76
C CYS A 55 0.98 -0.09 1.31
N CYS A 56 0.19 0.75 0.65
CA CYS A 56 -1.17 1.05 1.09
C CYS A 56 -2.14 -0.12 0.92
N ASP A 57 -1.96 -0.94 -0.12
CA ASP A 57 -2.71 -2.18 -0.33
C ASP A 57 -2.28 -3.26 0.69
N GLU A 58 -0.99 -3.33 1.04
CA GLU A 58 -0.47 -4.22 2.08
C GLU A 58 -0.84 -3.74 3.50
N LEU A 59 -0.88 -2.42 3.69
CA LEU A 59 -1.42 -1.73 4.87
C LEU A 59 -2.93 -1.52 4.75
N GLU A 60 -3.65 -2.29 3.92
CA GLU A 60 -5.12 -2.24 3.92
C GLU A 60 -5.56 -2.52 5.36
N ASP A 61 -5.97 -1.46 6.05
CA ASP A 61 -6.35 -1.51 7.45
C ASP A 61 -7.36 -2.63 7.64
N ILE A 62 -7.18 -3.43 8.69
CA ILE A 62 -8.15 -4.45 9.10
C ILE A 62 -9.53 -3.81 8.99
N ARG A 63 -10.41 -4.39 8.16
CA ARG A 63 -11.72 -3.79 7.91
C ARG A 63 -12.38 -3.63 9.27
N PHE A 64 -13.05 -2.50 9.50
CA PHE A 64 -13.65 -2.21 10.80
C PHE A 64 -14.47 -3.37 11.38
N ALA A 65 -15.17 -4.13 10.52
CA ALA A 65 -15.85 -5.36 10.89
C ALA A 65 -14.89 -6.47 11.40
N GLU A 66 -13.79 -6.73 10.69
CA GLU A 66 -12.77 -7.72 11.11
C GLU A 66 -12.09 -7.32 12.42
N ALA A 67 -11.83 -6.03 12.63
CA ALA A 67 -11.24 -5.53 13.88
C ALA A 67 -12.17 -5.79 15.07
N ILE A 68 -13.48 -5.59 14.90
CA ILE A 68 -14.47 -5.89 15.93
C ILE A 68 -14.55 -7.40 16.18
N LEU A 69 -14.50 -8.24 15.14
CA LEU A 69 -14.49 -9.70 15.30
C LEU A 69 -13.27 -10.17 16.08
N LEU A 70 -12.07 -9.63 15.78
CA LEU A 70 -10.85 -9.95 16.53
C LEU A 70 -10.97 -9.58 18.02
N VAL A 71 -11.55 -8.42 18.32
CA VAL A 71 -11.79 -8.00 19.72
C VAL A 71 -12.74 -8.98 20.42
N LEU A 72 -13.78 -9.48 19.73
CA LEU A 72 -14.70 -10.45 20.27
C LEU A 72 -14.08 -11.85 20.45
N ASP A 73 -13.18 -12.26 19.54
CA ASP A 73 -12.41 -13.49 19.68
C ASP A 73 -11.45 -13.42 20.87
N CYS A 74 -10.77 -12.28 21.05
CA CYS A 74 -9.97 -12.04 22.25
C CYS A 74 -10.83 -12.08 23.52
N LEU A 75 -12.01 -11.45 23.51
CA LEU A 75 -12.95 -11.51 24.63
C LEU A 75 -13.39 -12.95 24.92
N LYS A 76 -13.72 -13.73 23.89
CA LYS A 76 -14.06 -15.16 24.03
C LYS A 76 -12.92 -15.92 24.69
N ALA A 77 -11.70 -15.79 24.17
CA ALA A 77 -10.52 -16.47 24.72
C ALA A 77 -10.30 -16.12 26.20
N SER A 78 -10.37 -14.83 26.57
CA SER A 78 -10.23 -14.40 27.96
C SER A 78 -11.34 -14.93 28.87
N LEU A 79 -12.59 -15.05 28.38
CA LEU A 79 -13.69 -15.61 29.15
C LEU A 79 -13.60 -17.13 29.29
N THR A 80 -13.03 -17.83 28.30
CA THR A 80 -12.83 -19.28 28.34
C THR A 80 -11.68 -19.70 29.25
N GLU A 81 -10.71 -18.82 29.52
CA GLU A 81 -9.63 -19.06 30.50
C GLU A 81 -10.14 -19.04 31.96
N GLU A 82 -11.31 -18.45 32.21
CA GLU A 82 -11.89 -18.39 33.55
C GLU A 82 -12.59 -19.70 33.93
N PRO A 83 -12.14 -20.42 34.97
CA PRO A 83 -12.61 -21.79 35.30
C PRO A 83 -14.06 -21.87 35.78
N ILE A 84 -14.74 -20.72 35.93
CA ILE A 84 -16.10 -20.59 36.45
C ILE A 84 -17.12 -20.55 35.30
N LEU A 85 -16.72 -20.19 34.09
CA LEU A 85 -17.62 -20.01 32.96
C LEU A 85 -17.69 -21.28 32.11
N SER A 86 -18.92 -21.79 31.90
CA SER A 86 -19.14 -22.83 30.89
C SER A 86 -19.12 -22.21 29.49
N GLU A 87 -18.76 -23.01 28.49
CA GLU A 87 -18.72 -22.59 27.09
C GLU A 87 -20.09 -22.06 26.62
N GLU A 88 -21.19 -22.67 27.06
CA GLU A 88 -22.56 -22.21 26.79
C GLU A 88 -22.84 -20.82 27.37
N MET A 89 -22.33 -20.54 28.58
CA MET A 89 -22.49 -19.23 29.22
C MET A 89 -21.69 -18.16 28.48
N VAL A 90 -20.46 -18.48 28.07
CA VAL A 90 -19.61 -17.58 27.26
C VAL A 90 -20.31 -17.24 25.95
N GLN A 91 -20.84 -18.23 25.23
CA GLN A 91 -21.57 -17.97 23.98
C GLN A 91 -22.81 -17.11 24.21
N SER A 92 -23.58 -17.37 25.27
CA SER A 92 -24.76 -16.56 25.61
C SER A 92 -24.43 -15.11 25.95
N VAL A 93 -23.22 -14.83 26.44
CA VAL A 93 -22.75 -13.47 26.72
C VAL A 93 -22.33 -12.79 25.42
N LEU A 94 -21.62 -13.49 24.54
CA LEU A 94 -21.23 -12.95 23.23
C LEU A 94 -22.46 -12.61 22.38
N ASP A 95 -23.46 -13.49 22.33
CA ASP A 95 -24.71 -13.25 21.60
C ASP A 95 -25.44 -12.01 22.14
N ARG A 96 -25.49 -11.84 23.47
CA ARG A 96 -26.05 -10.64 24.10
C ARG A 96 -25.24 -9.38 23.77
N VAL A 97 -23.92 -9.47 23.67
CA VAL A 97 -23.07 -8.32 23.28
C VAL A 97 -23.37 -7.93 21.83
N PHE A 98 -23.48 -8.90 20.92
CA PHE A 98 -23.88 -8.68 19.52
C PHE A 98 -25.28 -8.07 19.40
N ASP A 99 -26.24 -8.55 20.18
CA ASP A 99 -27.61 -8.02 20.18
C ASP A 99 -27.68 -6.56 20.68
N ASN A 100 -26.76 -6.17 21.55
CA ASN A 100 -26.67 -4.80 22.05
C ASN A 100 -25.86 -3.87 21.13
N PHE A 101 -25.34 -4.35 20.00
CA PHE A 101 -24.62 -3.49 19.06
C PHE A 101 -25.54 -2.42 18.43
N PRO A 102 -25.01 -1.19 18.24
CA PRO A 102 -25.68 -0.17 17.45
C PRO A 102 -26.07 -0.66 16.05
N ALA A 103 -27.18 -0.17 15.50
CA ALA A 103 -27.70 -0.59 14.19
C ALA A 103 -26.67 -0.43 13.04
N PHE A 104 -25.81 0.60 13.11
CA PHE A 104 -24.75 0.81 12.12
C PHE A 104 -23.68 -0.30 12.12
N LEU A 105 -23.43 -0.93 13.28
CA LEU A 105 -22.53 -2.09 13.37
C LEU A 105 -23.22 -3.34 12.83
N LYS A 106 -24.48 -3.58 13.18
CA LYS A 106 -25.23 -4.75 12.69
C LYS A 106 -25.35 -4.79 11.16
N GLY A 107 -25.46 -3.62 10.52
CA GLY A 107 -25.43 -3.49 9.06
C GLY A 107 -24.05 -3.79 8.44
N ALA A 108 -22.96 -3.53 9.16
CA ALA A 108 -21.60 -3.79 8.69
C ALA A 108 -21.27 -5.30 8.62
N PHE A 109 -21.94 -6.12 9.44
CA PHE A 109 -21.76 -7.58 9.47
C PHE A 109 -22.71 -8.35 8.52
N HIS A 110 -23.59 -7.66 7.78
CA HIS A 110 -24.60 -8.29 6.92
C HIS A 110 -24.10 -8.78 5.55
N GLN A 111 -22.79 -8.73 5.28
CA GLN A 111 -22.20 -9.34 4.07
C GLN A 111 -21.83 -10.80 4.37
N PRO A 112 -22.62 -11.82 3.94
CA PRO A 112 -22.48 -13.18 4.43
C PRO A 112 -21.41 -14.02 3.69
N GLU A 113 -20.73 -13.50 2.68
CA GLU A 113 -20.02 -14.36 1.71
C GLU A 113 -18.56 -14.00 1.41
N LYS A 114 -17.82 -13.37 2.33
CA LYS A 114 -16.35 -13.36 2.23
C LYS A 114 -15.69 -13.67 3.57
N GLN A 115 -15.30 -14.94 3.67
CA GLN A 115 -14.27 -15.49 4.54
C GLN A 115 -14.55 -15.33 6.04
N PHE A 116 -15.30 -16.27 6.62
CA PHE A 116 -14.81 -16.88 7.85
C PHE A 116 -13.57 -17.69 7.44
N PRO A 117 -12.33 -17.30 7.78
CA PRO A 117 -11.23 -18.23 7.66
C PRO A 117 -11.54 -19.43 8.56
N SER A 118 -11.36 -20.61 7.99
CA SER A 118 -11.79 -21.94 8.42
C SER A 118 -11.19 -22.43 9.75
N VAL A 119 -10.95 -21.55 10.72
CA VAL A 119 -10.25 -21.84 11.97
C VAL A 119 -11.21 -22.17 13.12
N LEU A 120 -12.53 -22.04 12.90
CA LEU A 120 -13.57 -22.34 13.91
C LEU A 120 -14.14 -23.76 13.80
N THR A 121 -13.34 -24.73 13.33
CA THR A 121 -13.70 -26.15 13.41
C THR A 121 -12.48 -26.97 13.79
N ALA A 122 -12.09 -26.88 15.06
CA ALA A 122 -11.35 -27.91 15.80
C ALA A 122 -11.50 -27.64 17.29
#